data_AF-A0A554PMT8-F1
#
_entry.id   AF-A0A554PMT8-F1
#
_cell.length_a   1.000
_cell.length_b   1.000
_cell.length_c   1.000
_cell.angle_alpha   90.00
_cell.angle_beta   90.00
_cell.angle_gamma   90.00
#
_symmetry.space_group_name_H-M   'P 1'
#
loop_
_entity.id
_entity.type
_entity.pdbx_description
1 polymer ?
#
loop_
_entity_poly.entity_id
_entity_poly.type
_entity_poly.pdbx_seq_one_letter_code
_entity_poly.pdbx_strand_id
1 'polypeptide(L)'
;MSTHTFKPDMPPPSSSIGIVAWMRAHMFSSWINTLLTLFAFYLIYLVVPPILSWAIFDANWVGTTRADCTKEGACWVFIQQRFGQFMYGYYPVDLRWRVDLTVWLAVIGVAPLFIARVPHKAIYGLSFLVLYPIIAYSLLHGGYLGLSNVATSQWGGLMLTLVIATVGIVGALPLGIVLALGRRSNMPAIRVVCVTFIEFWRGVPLITVLFMSSVMLPLFLPEGMNFDKLLRALIGVILFQSAYIAEVVRGGLQAIPKGQYEAAAAMGLGYWRSMGLVILPQALKLVIPGIVNTFIALFKDTSLVIIIGLFDLLNSVKQAAADPKWLGMATEGYVFAALVFWIFCFGMSRYSMHLERKLDTGHKR
;
A
#
# COMPACT_ATOMS: atom_id res chain seq x y z
N MET A 1 57.53 27.12 -34.95
CA MET A 1 56.28 26.53 -34.40
C MET A 1 56.47 25.03 -34.32
N SER A 2 56.67 24.48 -33.12
CA SER A 2 56.67 23.03 -32.92
C SER A 2 55.22 22.54 -32.87
N THR A 3 54.80 21.83 -33.91
CA THR A 3 53.46 21.23 -34.00
C THR A 3 53.38 20.08 -33.01
N HIS A 4 52.56 20.23 -31.96
CA HIS A 4 52.33 19.20 -30.97
C HIS A 4 51.51 18.06 -31.59
N THR A 5 52.13 16.90 -31.83
CA THR A 5 51.45 15.71 -32.34
C THR A 5 50.80 14.95 -31.20
N PHE A 6 49.47 14.93 -31.16
CA PHE A 6 48.71 14.15 -30.18
C PHE A 6 48.95 12.66 -30.42
N LYS A 7 49.36 11.94 -29.37
CA LYS A 7 49.41 10.47 -29.39
C LYS A 7 47.98 9.92 -29.32
N PRO A 8 47.70 8.75 -29.93
CA PRO A 8 46.39 8.11 -29.82
C PRO A 8 46.05 7.83 -28.35
N ASP A 9 44.82 8.14 -27.95
CA ASP A 9 44.35 7.93 -26.59
C ASP A 9 44.44 6.44 -26.22
N MET A 10 45.20 6.14 -25.18
CA MET A 10 45.26 4.79 -24.62
C MET A 10 43.98 4.51 -23.83
N PRO A 11 43.44 3.27 -23.86
CA PRO A 11 42.29 2.93 -23.03
C PRO A 11 42.62 3.18 -21.55
N PRO A 12 41.67 3.67 -20.74
CA PRO A 12 41.95 3.99 -19.35
C PRO A 12 42.38 2.73 -18.59
N PRO A 13 43.28 2.84 -17.61
CA PRO A 13 43.79 1.68 -16.89
C PRO A 13 42.63 0.91 -16.23
N SER A 14 42.66 -0.42 -16.29
CA SER A 14 41.59 -1.29 -15.74
C SER A 14 41.33 -1.10 -14.24
N SER A 15 42.24 -0.42 -13.53
CA SER A 15 42.06 0.01 -12.14
C SER A 15 41.13 1.22 -11.97
N SER A 16 40.82 1.93 -13.05
CA SER A 16 40.01 3.17 -13.07
C SER A 16 38.63 3.00 -13.71
N ILE A 17 38.33 1.82 -14.26
CA ILE A 17 37.05 1.51 -14.90
C ILE A 17 36.56 0.13 -14.45
N GLY A 18 35.23 -0.05 -14.35
CA GLY A 18 34.60 -1.34 -14.09
C GLY A 18 34.34 -1.64 -12.60
N ILE A 19 33.88 -2.86 -12.33
CA ILE A 19 33.37 -3.28 -11.01
C ILE A 19 34.46 -3.21 -9.93
N VAL A 20 35.70 -3.58 -10.26
CA VAL A 20 36.83 -3.57 -9.31
C VAL A 20 37.20 -2.13 -8.91
N ALA A 21 37.24 -1.21 -9.88
CA ALA A 21 37.46 0.21 -9.62
C ALA A 21 36.32 0.78 -8.76
N TRP A 22 35.07 0.42 -9.05
CA TRP A 22 33.90 0.83 -8.26
C TRP A 22 33.98 0.32 -6.82
N MET A 23 34.31 -0.95 -6.59
CA MET A 23 34.44 -1.54 -5.25
C MET A 23 35.56 -0.87 -4.46
N ARG A 24 36.72 -0.62 -5.08
CA ARG A 24 37.80 0.14 -4.41
C ARG A 24 37.39 1.56 -4.06
N ALA A 25 36.66 2.24 -4.95
CA ALA A 25 36.23 3.62 -4.76
C ALA A 25 35.07 3.77 -3.74
N HIS A 26 34.20 2.76 -3.59
CA HIS A 26 33.00 2.87 -2.75
C HIS A 26 33.06 2.00 -1.49
N MET A 27 33.47 0.74 -1.60
CA MET A 27 33.45 -0.23 -0.49
C MET A 27 34.76 -0.23 0.31
N PHE A 28 35.90 -0.01 -0.36
CA PHE A 28 37.24 -0.11 0.25
C PHE A 28 38.04 1.20 0.19
N SER A 29 37.35 2.34 0.13
CA SER A 29 37.99 3.66 -0.06
C SER A 29 38.74 4.18 1.16
N SER A 30 38.42 3.68 2.35
CA SER A 30 39.10 3.99 3.60
C SER A 30 39.24 2.73 4.45
N TRP A 31 40.10 2.76 5.46
CA TRP A 31 40.24 1.64 6.40
C TRP A 31 38.94 1.39 7.19
N ILE A 32 38.18 2.44 7.52
CA ILE A 32 36.86 2.34 8.17
C ILE A 32 35.86 1.68 7.22
N ASN A 33 35.79 2.12 5.96
CA ASN A 33 34.87 1.55 4.98
C ASN A 33 35.20 0.07 4.68
N THR A 34 36.49 -0.26 4.64
CA THR A 34 36.96 -1.65 4.53
C THR A 34 36.48 -2.49 5.71
N LEU A 35 36.65 -2.02 6.95
CA LEU A 35 36.16 -2.73 8.15
C LEU A 35 34.64 -2.89 8.16
N LEU A 36 33.90 -1.82 7.86
CA LEU A 36 32.43 -1.86 7.78
C LEU A 36 31.95 -2.82 6.69
N THR A 37 32.62 -2.84 5.54
CA THR A 37 32.33 -3.75 4.43
C THR A 37 32.58 -5.20 4.83
N LEU A 38 33.73 -5.50 5.44
CA LEU A 38 34.05 -6.85 5.93
C LEU A 38 33.07 -7.30 7.01
N PHE A 39 32.70 -6.40 7.93
CA PHE A 39 31.69 -6.66 8.94
C PHE A 39 30.31 -6.94 8.33
N ALA A 40 29.90 -6.16 7.31
CA ALA A 40 28.65 -6.41 6.58
C ALA A 40 28.66 -7.76 5.87
N PHE A 41 29.77 -8.14 5.22
CA PHE A 41 29.91 -9.47 4.62
C PHE A 41 29.86 -10.59 5.66
N TYR A 42 30.50 -10.40 6.82
CA TYR A 42 30.43 -11.35 7.92
C TYR A 42 29.00 -11.50 8.45
N LEU A 43 28.25 -10.41 8.63
CA LEU A 43 26.83 -10.46 8.99
C LEU A 43 25.99 -11.19 7.93
N ILE A 44 26.22 -10.92 6.63
CA ILE A 44 25.55 -11.63 5.54
C ILE A 44 25.84 -13.13 5.61
N TYR A 45 27.09 -13.51 5.87
CA TYR A 45 27.51 -14.90 6.02
C TYR A 45 26.87 -15.58 7.24
N LEU A 46 26.64 -14.85 8.33
CA LEU A 46 25.95 -15.39 9.51
C LEU A 46 24.44 -15.51 9.32
N VAL A 47 23.82 -14.64 8.53
CA VAL A 47 22.35 -14.53 8.44
C VAL A 47 21.78 -15.26 7.23
N VAL A 48 22.38 -15.09 6.04
CA VAL A 48 21.79 -15.58 4.79
C VAL A 48 21.84 -17.12 4.67
N PRO A 49 22.97 -17.81 4.93
CA PRO A 49 23.01 -19.27 4.80
C PRO A 49 22.01 -20.00 5.72
N PRO A 50 21.88 -19.67 7.02
CA PRO A 50 20.86 -20.30 7.87
C PRO A 50 19.42 -20.03 7.43
N ILE A 51 19.14 -18.83 6.92
CA ILE A 51 17.81 -18.50 6.38
C ILE A 51 17.52 -19.35 5.14
N LEU A 52 18.49 -19.49 4.22
CA LEU A 52 18.30 -20.30 3.01
C LEU A 52 18.21 -21.79 3.32
N SER A 53 18.97 -22.29 4.29
CA SER A 53 18.87 -23.68 4.73
C SER A 53 17.49 -23.95 5.31
N TRP A 54 17.02 -23.11 6.23
CA TRP A 54 15.68 -23.22 6.79
C TRP A 54 14.57 -23.07 5.72
N ALA A 55 14.63 -22.04 4.87
CA ALA A 55 13.54 -21.71 3.97
C ALA A 55 13.47 -22.60 2.71
N ILE A 56 14.61 -23.12 2.22
CA ILE A 56 14.67 -23.78 0.91
C ILE A 56 15.27 -25.18 1.03
N PHE A 57 16.51 -25.30 1.49
CA PHE A 57 17.27 -26.55 1.36
C PHE A 57 16.77 -27.65 2.30
N ASP A 58 16.50 -27.30 3.55
CA ASP A 58 16.00 -28.21 4.59
C ASP A 58 14.48 -28.11 4.77
N ALA A 59 13.79 -27.43 3.85
CA ALA A 59 12.35 -27.23 3.94
C ALA A 59 11.53 -28.46 3.46
N ASN A 60 10.32 -28.56 4.01
CA ASN A 60 9.34 -29.59 3.70
C ASN A 60 8.26 -29.01 2.77
N TRP A 61 8.24 -29.45 1.51
CA TRP A 61 7.39 -28.88 0.46
C TRP A 61 6.16 -29.73 0.11
N VAL A 62 6.17 -31.01 0.46
CA VAL A 62 5.13 -31.98 0.07
C VAL A 62 4.62 -32.67 1.32
N GLY A 63 3.30 -32.70 1.49
CA GLY A 63 2.64 -33.33 2.62
C GLY A 63 1.17 -32.92 2.74
N THR A 64 0.48 -33.52 3.71
CA THR A 64 -0.94 -33.22 4.01
C THR A 64 -1.16 -32.89 5.47
N THR A 65 -0.30 -33.39 6.35
CA THR A 65 -0.39 -33.21 7.79
C THR A 65 0.90 -32.65 8.35
N ARG A 66 0.83 -32.19 9.60
CA ARG A 66 2.02 -31.76 10.35
C ARG A 66 3.08 -32.86 10.45
N ALA A 67 2.66 -34.12 10.58
CA ALA A 67 3.58 -35.25 10.74
C ALA A 67 4.50 -35.45 9.52
N ASP A 68 4.10 -34.93 8.36
CA ASP A 68 4.88 -35.01 7.12
C ASP A 68 6.06 -34.01 7.11
N CYS A 69 6.10 -33.05 8.05
CA CYS A 69 7.21 -32.10 8.21
C CYS A 69 8.31 -32.72 9.08
N THR A 70 9.15 -33.53 8.43
CA THR A 70 10.19 -34.35 9.09
C THR A 70 11.56 -33.68 9.14
N LYS A 71 11.87 -32.78 8.19
CA LYS A 71 13.12 -32.01 8.20
C LYS A 71 13.07 -30.85 9.19
N GLU A 72 14.23 -30.43 9.69
CA GLU A 72 14.37 -29.33 10.65
C GLU A 72 14.06 -27.92 10.07
N GLY A 73 14.00 -27.78 8.74
CA GLY A 73 13.66 -26.52 8.08
C GLY A 73 12.16 -26.21 8.05
N ALA A 74 11.79 -25.19 7.28
CA ALA A 74 10.43 -24.66 7.18
C ALA A 74 9.42 -25.73 6.73
N CYS A 75 8.26 -25.78 7.38
CA CYS A 75 7.14 -26.62 7.00
C CYS A 75 6.19 -25.89 6.02
N TRP A 76 6.52 -25.80 4.73
CA TRP A 76 5.68 -25.12 3.74
C TRP A 76 4.34 -25.82 3.48
N VAL A 77 4.23 -27.10 3.86
CA VAL A 77 2.97 -27.86 3.87
C VAL A 77 1.90 -27.13 4.68
N PHE A 78 2.27 -26.49 5.81
CA PHE A 78 1.33 -25.69 6.61
C PHE A 78 0.67 -24.59 5.79
N ILE A 79 1.48 -23.85 5.01
CA ILE A 79 1.00 -22.77 4.14
C ILE A 79 0.11 -23.33 3.04
N GLN A 80 0.49 -24.43 2.40
CA GLN A 80 -0.32 -25.05 1.35
C GLN A 80 -1.69 -25.50 1.85
N GLN A 81 -1.73 -26.17 3.01
CA GLN A 81 -2.98 -26.66 3.61
C GLN A 81 -3.88 -25.50 4.11
N ARG A 82 -3.30 -24.36 4.48
CA ARG A 82 -4.03 -23.18 4.97
C ARG A 82 -4.18 -22.07 3.93
N PHE A 83 -3.70 -22.27 2.70
CA PHE A 83 -3.65 -21.23 1.68
C PHE A 83 -5.03 -20.62 1.41
N GLY A 84 -6.06 -21.47 1.31
CA GLY A 84 -7.44 -21.01 1.14
C GLY A 84 -7.93 -20.13 2.29
N GLN A 85 -7.58 -20.46 3.54
CA GLN A 85 -7.91 -19.63 4.70
C GLN A 85 -7.13 -18.31 4.70
N PHE A 86 -5.86 -18.32 4.29
CA PHE A 86 -5.05 -17.10 4.22
C PHE A 86 -5.50 -16.15 3.11
N MET A 87 -5.97 -16.67 1.98
CA MET A 87 -6.40 -15.83 0.86
C MET A 87 -7.85 -15.36 1.00
N TYR A 88 -8.76 -16.25 1.41
CA TYR A 88 -10.20 -16.01 1.38
C TYR A 88 -10.86 -15.96 2.77
N GLY A 89 -10.13 -16.26 3.85
CA GLY A 89 -10.69 -16.34 5.19
C GLY A 89 -11.74 -17.44 5.31
N TYR A 90 -12.93 -17.06 5.78
CA TYR A 90 -14.09 -17.95 5.97
C TYR A 90 -15.05 -17.96 4.76
N TYR A 91 -14.65 -17.36 3.64
CA TYR A 91 -15.50 -17.30 2.45
C TYR A 91 -15.77 -18.72 1.91
N PRO A 92 -17.05 -19.08 1.64
CA PRO A 92 -17.45 -20.42 1.20
C PRO A 92 -16.68 -20.88 -0.04
N VAL A 93 -16.20 -22.13 -0.03
CA VAL A 93 -15.27 -22.68 -1.04
C VAL A 93 -15.88 -22.64 -2.44
N ASP A 94 -17.15 -23.00 -2.55
CA ASP A 94 -17.97 -22.99 -3.76
C ASP A 94 -18.16 -21.59 -4.36
N LEU A 95 -17.98 -20.54 -3.55
CA LEU A 95 -18.18 -19.15 -3.97
C LEU A 95 -16.87 -18.38 -4.16
N ARG A 96 -15.70 -18.98 -3.89
CA ARG A 96 -14.38 -18.28 -3.97
C ARG A 96 -14.09 -17.69 -5.35
N TRP A 97 -14.66 -18.26 -6.41
CA TRP A 97 -14.57 -17.70 -7.76
C TRP A 97 -15.04 -16.24 -7.84
N ARG A 98 -15.96 -15.80 -6.96
CA ARG A 98 -16.43 -14.41 -6.86
C ARG A 98 -15.31 -13.47 -6.41
N VAL A 99 -14.49 -13.93 -5.47
CA VAL A 99 -13.32 -13.18 -4.98
C VAL A 99 -12.27 -13.09 -6.08
N ASP A 100 -11.95 -14.22 -6.72
CA ASP A 100 -10.98 -14.25 -7.82
C ASP A 100 -11.42 -13.37 -8.98
N LEU A 101 -12.70 -13.46 -9.37
CA LEU A 101 -13.28 -12.64 -10.43
C LEU A 101 -13.23 -11.15 -10.06
N THR A 102 -13.50 -10.79 -8.80
CA THR A 102 -13.38 -9.40 -8.32
C THR A 102 -11.96 -8.89 -8.53
N VAL A 103 -10.94 -9.66 -8.13
CA VAL A 103 -9.53 -9.31 -8.31
C VAL A 103 -9.17 -9.20 -9.79
N TRP A 104 -9.60 -10.14 -10.63
CA TRP A 104 -9.35 -10.11 -12.07
C TRP A 104 -10.00 -8.89 -12.74
N LEU A 105 -11.23 -8.56 -12.39
CA LEU A 105 -11.91 -7.35 -12.85
C LEU A 105 -11.15 -6.08 -12.41
N ALA A 106 -10.57 -6.09 -11.22
CA ALA A 106 -9.69 -5.01 -10.76
C ALA A 106 -8.46 -4.87 -11.65
N VAL A 107 -7.71 -5.97 -11.84
CA VAL A 107 -6.45 -5.98 -12.60
C VAL A 107 -6.70 -5.59 -14.06
N ILE A 108 -7.69 -6.22 -14.70
CA ILE A 108 -8.05 -5.94 -16.09
C ILE A 108 -8.62 -4.54 -16.24
N GLY A 109 -9.42 -4.07 -15.28
CA GLY A 109 -9.99 -2.72 -15.30
C GLY A 109 -8.95 -1.62 -15.08
N VAL A 110 -7.91 -1.85 -14.29
CA VAL A 110 -6.82 -0.86 -14.13
C VAL A 110 -5.82 -0.95 -15.28
N ALA A 111 -5.66 -2.09 -15.96
CA ALA A 111 -4.69 -2.29 -17.04
C ALA A 111 -4.68 -1.19 -18.13
N PRO A 112 -5.83 -0.74 -18.68
CA PRO A 112 -5.88 0.35 -19.66
C PRO A 112 -5.26 1.66 -19.19
N LEU A 113 -5.27 1.95 -17.87
CA LEU A 113 -4.68 3.19 -17.32
C LEU A 113 -3.16 3.24 -17.50
N PHE A 114 -2.51 2.08 -17.62
CA PHE A 114 -1.06 1.99 -17.84
C PHE A 114 -0.67 2.08 -19.32
N ILE A 115 -1.61 1.83 -20.24
CA ILE A 115 -1.32 1.82 -21.68
C ILE A 115 -1.26 3.26 -22.20
N ALA A 116 -0.12 3.68 -22.77
CA ALA A 116 0.09 5.05 -23.24
C ALA A 116 -0.96 5.54 -24.25
N ARG A 117 -1.47 4.64 -25.11
CA ARG A 117 -2.33 4.94 -26.26
C ARG A 117 -3.82 5.14 -25.96
N VAL A 118 -4.28 4.84 -24.74
CA VAL A 118 -5.71 4.92 -24.40
C VAL A 118 -6.15 6.39 -24.32
N PRO A 119 -7.17 6.84 -25.09
CA PRO A 119 -7.71 8.19 -24.99
C PRO A 119 -8.50 8.39 -23.68
N HIS A 120 -8.63 9.64 -23.22
CA HIS A 120 -9.48 10.02 -22.06
C HIS A 120 -9.26 9.23 -20.76
N LYS A 121 -8.02 8.83 -20.45
CA LYS A 121 -7.69 7.98 -19.28
C LYS A 121 -8.18 8.52 -17.94
N ALA A 122 -8.18 9.84 -17.77
CA ALA A 122 -8.66 10.47 -16.54
C ALA A 122 -10.16 10.19 -16.31
N ILE A 123 -10.97 10.26 -17.37
CA ILE A 123 -12.41 9.99 -17.30
C ILE A 123 -12.62 8.50 -17.04
N TYR A 124 -11.95 7.61 -17.79
CA TYR A 124 -12.05 6.17 -17.56
C TYR A 124 -11.65 5.78 -16.13
N GLY A 125 -10.54 6.33 -15.61
CA GLY A 125 -10.09 6.07 -14.25
C GLY A 125 -11.06 6.57 -13.20
N LEU A 126 -11.67 7.74 -13.41
CA LEU A 126 -12.71 8.27 -12.51
C LEU A 126 -13.97 7.39 -12.52
N SER A 127 -14.44 6.99 -13.71
CA SER A 127 -15.58 6.08 -13.85
C SER A 127 -15.30 4.75 -13.17
N PHE A 128 -14.10 4.19 -13.37
CA PHE A 128 -13.69 2.94 -12.74
C PHE A 128 -13.66 3.07 -11.22
N LEU A 129 -13.12 4.17 -10.68
CA LEU A 129 -13.06 4.43 -9.23
C LEU A 129 -14.45 4.46 -8.57
N VAL A 130 -15.49 4.88 -9.29
CA VAL A 130 -16.87 4.92 -8.78
C VAL A 130 -17.60 3.59 -9.00
N LEU A 131 -17.49 3.00 -10.19
CA LEU A 131 -18.26 1.82 -10.58
C LEU A 131 -17.68 0.52 -9.99
N TYR A 132 -16.35 0.39 -9.94
CA TYR A 132 -15.71 -0.85 -9.49
C TYR A 132 -16.03 -1.21 -8.04
N PRO A 133 -16.01 -0.29 -7.04
CA PRO A 133 -16.40 -0.63 -5.67
C PRO A 133 -17.84 -1.15 -5.57
N ILE A 134 -18.76 -0.63 -6.38
CA ILE A 134 -20.15 -1.09 -6.43
C ILE A 134 -20.18 -2.53 -6.98
N ILE A 135 -19.51 -2.79 -8.11
CA ILE A 135 -19.42 -4.11 -8.75
C ILE A 135 -18.69 -5.13 -7.87
N ALA A 136 -17.69 -4.70 -7.11
CA ALA A 136 -16.96 -5.55 -6.17
C ALA A 136 -17.84 -5.91 -4.97
N TYR A 137 -18.50 -4.93 -4.35
CA TYR A 137 -19.39 -5.19 -3.21
C TYR A 137 -20.57 -6.07 -3.61
N SER A 138 -21.32 -5.63 -4.61
CA SER A 138 -21.59 -6.44 -5.80
C SER A 138 -21.48 -7.98 -5.71
N LEU A 139 -20.39 -8.40 -6.33
CA LEU A 139 -20.00 -9.78 -6.48
C LEU A 139 -19.67 -10.46 -5.14
N LEU A 140 -19.05 -9.75 -4.19
CA LEU A 140 -18.56 -10.34 -2.94
C LEU A 140 -19.67 -10.61 -1.92
N HIS A 141 -20.61 -9.68 -1.75
CA HIS A 141 -21.71 -9.78 -0.79
C HIS A 141 -22.85 -10.64 -1.34
N GLY A 142 -23.14 -10.52 -2.64
CA GLY A 142 -24.28 -11.18 -3.26
C GLY A 142 -25.63 -10.74 -2.64
N GLY A 143 -26.66 -11.56 -2.86
CA GLY A 143 -28.05 -11.28 -2.47
C GLY A 143 -28.92 -10.72 -3.60
N TYR A 144 -28.34 -10.50 -4.77
CA TYR A 144 -29.01 -10.03 -5.99
C TYR A 144 -28.52 -10.83 -7.19
N LEU A 145 -29.26 -10.79 -8.30
CA LEU A 145 -28.93 -11.51 -9.55
C LEU A 145 -28.80 -13.04 -9.38
N GLY A 146 -29.53 -13.62 -8.42
CA GLY A 146 -29.46 -15.06 -8.12
C GLY A 146 -28.23 -15.51 -7.34
N LEU A 147 -27.39 -14.56 -6.88
CA LEU A 147 -26.23 -14.87 -6.06
C LEU A 147 -26.65 -15.08 -4.60
N SER A 148 -26.24 -16.19 -4.00
CA SER A 148 -26.33 -16.42 -2.55
C SER A 148 -25.67 -15.29 -1.77
N ASN A 149 -26.29 -14.87 -0.67
CA ASN A 149 -25.74 -13.85 0.21
C ASN A 149 -24.60 -14.41 1.05
N VAL A 150 -23.47 -13.71 1.10
CA VAL A 150 -22.33 -14.03 1.96
C VAL A 150 -22.10 -12.86 2.90
N ALA A 151 -22.38 -13.07 4.18
CA ALA A 151 -22.22 -12.06 5.21
C ALA A 151 -20.76 -11.56 5.28
N THR A 152 -20.58 -10.26 5.50
CA THR A 152 -19.29 -9.59 5.72
C THR A 152 -18.48 -10.19 6.87
N SER A 153 -19.14 -10.84 7.83
CA SER A 153 -18.48 -11.57 8.92
C SER A 153 -17.68 -12.80 8.47
N GLN A 154 -17.97 -13.33 7.29
CA GLN A 154 -17.25 -14.45 6.68
C GLN A 154 -16.07 -13.99 5.81
N TRP A 155 -15.95 -12.68 5.55
CA TRP A 155 -14.85 -12.14 4.76
C TRP A 155 -13.57 -12.15 5.60
N GLY A 156 -12.45 -12.58 5.01
CA GLY A 156 -11.18 -12.64 5.72
C GLY A 156 -9.98 -12.84 4.81
N GLY A 157 -8.83 -13.14 5.42
CA GLY A 157 -7.57 -13.33 4.73
C GLY A 157 -7.08 -12.08 4.00
N LEU A 158 -6.26 -12.32 2.97
CA LEU A 158 -5.74 -11.29 2.07
C LEU A 158 -6.86 -10.55 1.34
N MET A 159 -7.97 -11.21 1.00
CA MET A 159 -9.15 -10.56 0.43
C MET A 159 -9.61 -9.40 1.33
N LEU A 160 -9.78 -9.63 2.63
CA LEU A 160 -10.24 -8.59 3.55
C LEU A 160 -9.22 -7.44 3.67
N THR A 161 -7.94 -7.77 3.76
CA THR A 161 -6.82 -6.80 3.72
C THR A 161 -6.93 -5.89 2.47
N LEU A 162 -7.14 -6.49 1.29
CA LEU A 162 -7.28 -5.74 0.04
C LEU A 162 -8.56 -4.90 -0.01
N VAL A 163 -9.70 -5.42 0.45
CA VAL A 163 -10.96 -4.67 0.53
C VAL A 163 -10.79 -3.43 1.40
N ILE A 164 -10.25 -3.57 2.61
CA ILE A 164 -10.05 -2.45 3.54
C ILE A 164 -9.08 -1.43 2.97
N ALA A 165 -7.96 -1.90 2.41
CA ALA A 165 -6.97 -1.01 1.80
C ALA A 165 -7.55 -0.25 0.61
N THR A 166 -8.19 -0.93 -0.34
CA THR A 166 -8.75 -0.27 -1.54
C THR A 166 -9.87 0.70 -1.18
N VAL A 167 -10.83 0.31 -0.34
CA VAL A 167 -11.93 1.20 0.05
C VAL A 167 -11.41 2.38 0.87
N GLY A 168 -10.48 2.13 1.78
CA GLY A 168 -9.82 3.19 2.56
C GLY A 168 -9.08 4.19 1.67
N ILE A 169 -8.31 3.71 0.69
CA ILE A 169 -7.60 4.56 -0.29
C ILE A 169 -8.57 5.38 -1.13
N VAL A 170 -9.57 4.71 -1.73
CA VAL A 170 -10.55 5.32 -2.64
C VAL A 170 -11.41 6.34 -1.92
N GLY A 171 -11.82 6.08 -0.68
CA GLY A 171 -12.62 7.01 0.13
C GLY A 171 -11.80 8.15 0.73
N ALA A 172 -10.61 7.88 1.24
CA ALA A 172 -9.79 8.86 1.94
C ALA A 172 -9.16 9.90 0.99
N LEU A 173 -8.83 9.52 -0.25
CA LEU A 173 -8.22 10.43 -1.21
C LEU A 173 -9.10 11.65 -1.54
N PRO A 174 -10.35 11.51 -2.02
CA PRO A 174 -11.22 12.65 -2.31
C PRO A 174 -11.55 13.44 -1.04
N LEU A 175 -11.83 12.76 0.08
CA LEU A 175 -12.11 13.43 1.35
C LEU A 175 -10.91 14.26 1.83
N GLY A 176 -9.70 13.71 1.73
CA GLY A 176 -8.46 14.40 2.08
C GLY A 176 -8.20 15.62 1.18
N ILE A 177 -8.46 15.53 -0.11
CA ILE A 177 -8.37 16.68 -1.04
C ILE A 177 -9.36 17.78 -0.62
N VAL A 178 -10.61 17.43 -0.34
CA VAL A 178 -11.63 18.39 0.09
C VAL A 178 -11.24 19.06 1.42
N LEU A 179 -10.75 18.28 2.39
CA LEU A 179 -10.26 18.80 3.68
C LEU A 179 -9.05 19.72 3.51
N ALA A 180 -8.10 19.39 2.64
CA ALA A 180 -6.94 20.22 2.34
C ALA A 180 -7.33 21.57 1.71
N LEU A 181 -8.30 21.56 0.79
CA LEU A 181 -8.84 22.77 0.18
C LEU A 181 -9.62 23.60 1.20
N GLY A 182 -10.47 22.96 2.01
CA GLY A 182 -11.24 23.61 3.07
C GLY A 182 -10.36 24.29 4.13
N ARG A 183 -9.24 23.67 4.51
CA ARG A 183 -8.21 24.26 5.40
C ARG A 183 -7.59 25.54 4.85
N ARG A 184 -7.57 25.74 3.53
CA ARG A 184 -7.09 26.97 2.87
C ARG A 184 -8.20 27.94 2.48
N SER A 185 -9.44 27.70 2.88
CA SER A 185 -10.56 28.60 2.61
C SER A 185 -10.39 29.93 3.33
N ASN A 186 -10.86 31.02 2.70
CA ASN A 186 -10.97 32.34 3.33
C ASN A 186 -12.13 32.42 4.32
N MET A 187 -13.10 31.48 4.25
CA MET A 187 -14.21 31.42 5.18
C MET A 187 -13.73 30.81 6.52
N PRO A 188 -13.74 31.59 7.62
CA PRO A 188 -13.16 31.14 8.89
C PRO A 188 -13.85 29.89 9.44
N ALA A 189 -15.18 29.77 9.28
CA ALA A 189 -15.93 28.60 9.73
C ALA A 189 -15.45 27.30 9.06
N ILE A 190 -15.34 27.28 7.72
CA ILE A 190 -14.88 26.10 6.97
C ILE A 190 -13.44 25.76 7.36
N ARG A 191 -12.58 26.78 7.42
CA ARG A 191 -11.18 26.61 7.80
C ARG A 191 -11.04 25.98 9.19
N VAL A 192 -11.77 26.49 10.18
CA VAL A 192 -11.73 25.97 11.56
C VAL A 192 -12.20 24.52 11.60
N VAL A 193 -13.34 24.19 10.97
CA VAL A 193 -13.86 22.81 10.93
C VAL A 193 -12.84 21.85 10.32
N CYS A 194 -12.26 22.21 9.17
CA CYS A 194 -11.26 21.35 8.51
C CYS A 194 -9.96 21.23 9.33
N VAL A 195 -9.46 22.32 9.91
CA VAL A 195 -8.25 22.30 10.76
C VAL A 195 -8.49 21.42 11.99
N THR A 196 -9.59 21.65 12.73
CA THR A 196 -9.92 20.86 13.91
C THR A 196 -10.07 19.38 13.58
N PHE A 197 -10.75 19.05 12.48
CA PHE A 197 -10.84 17.67 12.01
C PHE A 197 -9.45 17.06 11.75
N ILE A 198 -8.62 17.72 10.94
CA ILE A 198 -7.31 17.19 10.55
C ILE A 198 -6.40 17.00 11.78
N GLU A 199 -6.30 18.01 12.65
CA GLU A 199 -5.43 17.94 13.82
C GLU A 199 -5.94 16.91 14.84
N PHE A 200 -7.26 16.78 15.03
CA PHE A 200 -7.84 15.75 15.90
C PHE A 200 -7.50 14.34 15.42
N TRP A 201 -7.80 14.02 14.16
CA TRP A 201 -7.60 12.67 13.62
C TRP A 201 -6.14 12.27 13.53
N ARG A 202 -5.23 13.23 13.30
CA ARG A 202 -3.77 12.97 13.34
C ARG A 202 -3.22 12.83 14.76
N GLY A 203 -3.93 13.34 15.76
CA GLY A 203 -3.55 13.24 17.17
C GLY A 203 -3.99 11.93 17.84
N VAL A 204 -4.90 11.17 17.23
CA VAL A 204 -5.47 9.93 17.81
C VAL A 204 -4.86 8.70 17.11
N PRO A 205 -4.44 7.65 17.83
CA PRO A 205 -3.99 6.41 17.19
C PRO A 205 -5.11 5.67 16.43
N LEU A 206 -4.82 5.10 15.27
CA LEU A 206 -5.79 4.34 14.48
C LEU A 206 -6.39 3.15 15.25
N ILE A 207 -5.59 2.48 16.09
CA ILE A 207 -6.10 1.37 16.93
C ILE A 207 -7.23 1.83 17.86
N THR A 208 -7.12 3.04 18.42
CA THR A 208 -8.15 3.65 19.28
C THR A 208 -9.40 3.96 18.47
N VAL A 209 -9.25 4.48 17.25
CA VAL A 209 -10.38 4.73 16.33
C VAL A 209 -11.14 3.44 16.05
N LEU A 210 -10.43 2.36 15.70
CA LEU A 210 -11.04 1.07 15.39
C LEU A 210 -11.76 0.48 16.61
N PHE A 211 -11.13 0.53 17.78
CA PHE A 211 -11.74 0.09 19.03
C PHE A 211 -12.98 0.91 19.38
N MET A 212 -12.91 2.24 19.29
CA MET A 212 -14.02 3.14 19.57
C MET A 212 -15.20 2.89 18.62
N SER A 213 -14.95 2.78 17.31
CA SER A 213 -16.01 2.56 16.33
C SER A 213 -16.65 1.17 16.45
N SER A 214 -15.87 0.15 16.80
CA SER A 214 -16.33 -1.23 16.76
C SER A 214 -16.85 -1.76 18.10
N VAL A 215 -16.32 -1.27 19.22
CA VAL A 215 -16.63 -1.75 20.57
C VAL A 215 -17.41 -0.73 21.37
N MET A 216 -16.99 0.54 21.41
CA MET A 216 -17.64 1.55 22.25
C MET A 216 -18.90 2.16 21.64
N LEU A 217 -18.88 2.52 20.35
CA LEU A 217 -20.02 3.16 19.68
C LEU A 217 -21.34 2.35 19.82
N PRO A 218 -21.36 1.01 19.64
CA PRO A 218 -22.57 0.22 19.85
C PRO A 218 -23.21 0.35 21.23
N LEU A 219 -22.42 0.64 22.28
CA LEU A 219 -22.94 0.80 23.64
C LEU A 219 -23.81 2.06 23.80
N PHE A 220 -23.66 3.01 22.89
CA PHE A 220 -24.45 4.26 22.85
C PHE A 220 -25.56 4.22 21.80
N LEU A 221 -25.66 3.15 21.01
CA LEU A 221 -26.70 2.99 20.00
C LEU A 221 -27.93 2.28 20.61
N PRO A 222 -29.16 2.61 20.18
CA PRO A 222 -30.36 1.91 20.63
C PRO A 222 -30.28 0.40 20.33
N GLU A 223 -30.91 -0.40 21.19
CA GLU A 223 -31.02 -1.84 20.97
C GLU A 223 -31.62 -2.14 19.59
N GLY A 224 -30.95 -3.01 18.82
CA GLY A 224 -31.33 -3.36 17.45
C GLY A 224 -30.61 -2.57 16.35
N MET A 225 -29.95 -1.44 16.65
CA MET A 225 -29.13 -0.70 15.69
C MET A 225 -27.72 -1.29 15.57
N ASN A 226 -27.62 -2.48 14.98
CA ASN A 226 -26.35 -3.19 14.80
C ASN A 226 -25.75 -2.92 13.41
N PHE A 227 -24.90 -1.90 13.30
CA PHE A 227 -24.09 -1.71 12.10
C PHE A 227 -23.01 -2.79 11.98
N ASP A 228 -22.82 -3.25 10.75
CA ASP A 228 -21.78 -4.21 10.41
C ASP A 228 -20.38 -3.75 10.88
N LYS A 229 -19.58 -4.69 11.39
CA LYS A 229 -18.25 -4.40 11.96
C LYS A 229 -17.30 -3.87 10.89
N LEU A 230 -17.33 -4.47 9.69
CA LEU A 230 -16.48 -4.04 8.59
C LEU A 230 -16.86 -2.64 8.13
N LEU A 231 -18.16 -2.33 7.99
CA LEU A 231 -18.61 -0.98 7.64
C LEU A 231 -18.08 0.10 8.61
N ARG A 232 -18.19 -0.13 9.92
CA ARG A 232 -17.70 0.81 10.94
C ARG A 232 -16.18 0.97 10.91
N ALA A 233 -15.45 -0.13 10.67
CA ALA A 233 -14.00 -0.09 10.48
C ALA A 233 -13.63 0.73 9.23
N LEU A 234 -14.31 0.52 8.11
CA LEU A 234 -14.08 1.25 6.85
C LEU A 234 -14.31 2.75 7.03
N ILE A 235 -15.39 3.17 7.69
CA ILE A 235 -15.65 4.58 7.98
C ILE A 235 -14.52 5.17 8.83
N GLY A 236 -14.13 4.51 9.92
CA GLY A 236 -13.05 4.97 10.79
C GLY A 236 -11.72 5.09 10.04
N VAL A 237 -11.38 4.11 9.20
CA VAL A 237 -10.20 4.12 8.34
C VAL A 237 -10.23 5.28 7.34
N ILE A 238 -11.36 5.52 6.65
CA ILE A 238 -11.50 6.62 5.69
C ILE A 238 -11.30 7.97 6.39
N LEU A 239 -11.93 8.19 7.53
CA LEU A 239 -11.83 9.44 8.28
C LEU A 239 -10.38 9.68 8.75
N PHE A 240 -9.78 8.68 9.39
CA PHE A 240 -8.40 8.74 9.86
C PHE A 240 -7.43 9.02 8.71
N GLN A 241 -7.48 8.20 7.66
CA GLN A 241 -6.57 8.31 6.52
C GLN A 241 -6.77 9.63 5.76
N SER A 242 -7.99 10.15 5.67
CA SER A 242 -8.27 11.41 4.97
C SER A 242 -7.52 12.59 5.58
N ALA A 243 -7.30 12.59 6.90
CA ALA A 243 -6.54 13.62 7.59
C ALA A 243 -5.04 13.61 7.20
N TYR A 244 -4.45 12.42 7.05
CA TYR A 244 -3.07 12.27 6.57
C TYR A 244 -2.93 12.68 5.10
N ILE A 245 -3.88 12.26 4.25
CA ILE A 245 -3.90 12.69 2.85
C ILE A 245 -4.08 14.21 2.74
N ALA A 246 -4.93 14.82 3.58
CA ALA A 246 -5.14 16.26 3.57
C ALA A 246 -3.83 17.03 3.82
N GLU A 247 -2.97 16.54 4.71
CA GLU A 247 -1.66 17.14 4.97
C GLU A 247 -0.66 16.94 3.85
N VAL A 248 -0.65 15.76 3.22
CA VAL A 248 0.17 15.51 2.03
C VAL A 248 -0.25 16.46 0.90
N VAL A 249 -1.54 16.57 0.61
CA VAL A 249 -2.08 17.48 -0.42
C VAL A 249 -1.79 18.94 -0.06
N ARG A 250 -1.92 19.33 1.22
CA ARG A 250 -1.55 20.68 1.69
C ARG A 250 -0.08 20.99 1.41
N GLY A 251 0.83 20.06 1.68
CA GLY A 251 2.26 20.21 1.35
C GLY A 251 2.49 20.44 -0.14
N GLY A 252 1.79 19.69 -1.00
CA GLY A 252 1.83 19.87 -2.45
C GLY A 252 1.32 21.22 -2.92
N LEU A 253 0.21 21.69 -2.34
CA LEU A 253 -0.37 22.99 -2.66
C LEU A 253 0.52 24.16 -2.24
N GLN A 254 1.35 23.99 -1.19
CA GLN A 254 2.34 24.97 -0.74
C GLN A 254 3.60 25.00 -1.63
N ALA A 255 3.93 23.88 -2.27
CA ALA A 255 5.07 23.79 -3.19
C ALA A 255 4.83 24.49 -4.54
N ILE A 256 3.57 24.84 -4.86
CA ILE A 256 3.24 25.53 -6.10
C ILE A 256 3.71 27.00 -6.06
N PRO A 257 4.52 27.45 -7.04
CA PRO A 257 4.97 28.84 -7.10
C PRO A 257 3.80 29.82 -7.22
N LYS A 258 3.91 30.97 -6.54
CA LYS A 258 2.88 32.03 -6.58
C LYS A 258 2.54 32.48 -8.00
N GLY A 259 3.52 32.49 -8.91
CA GLY A 259 3.32 32.84 -10.32
C GLY A 259 2.26 31.98 -11.05
N GLN A 260 2.02 30.73 -10.65
CA GLN A 260 0.93 29.92 -11.22
C GLN A 260 -0.45 30.44 -10.82
N TYR A 261 -0.59 30.91 -9.58
CA TYR A 261 -1.82 31.54 -9.10
C TYR A 261 -2.05 32.89 -9.78
N GLU A 262 -1.00 33.70 -9.90
CA GLU A 262 -1.03 35.01 -10.58
C GLU A 262 -1.36 34.87 -12.07
N ALA A 263 -0.75 33.90 -12.77
CA ALA A 263 -1.04 33.64 -14.17
C ALA A 263 -2.49 33.19 -14.39
N ALA A 264 -3.02 32.30 -13.54
CA ALA A 264 -4.42 31.90 -13.60
C ALA A 264 -5.37 33.08 -13.36
N ALA A 265 -5.04 33.96 -12.42
CA ALA A 265 -5.81 35.18 -12.16
C ALA A 265 -5.74 36.18 -13.33
N ALA A 266 -4.57 36.37 -13.95
CA ALA A 266 -4.39 37.22 -15.13
C ALA A 266 -5.20 36.72 -16.34
N MET A 267 -5.42 35.41 -16.45
CA MET A 267 -6.30 34.78 -17.44
C MET A 267 -7.80 34.88 -17.08
N GLY A 268 -8.16 35.56 -15.99
CA GLY A 268 -9.55 35.71 -15.53
C GLY A 268 -10.18 34.42 -15.00
N LEU A 269 -9.38 33.41 -14.63
CA LEU A 269 -9.91 32.16 -14.08
C LEU A 269 -10.38 32.36 -12.64
N GLY A 270 -11.69 32.16 -12.40
CA GLY A 270 -12.23 32.09 -11.05
C GLY A 270 -11.64 30.93 -10.24
N TYR A 271 -11.80 30.96 -8.91
CA TYR A 271 -11.18 30.01 -7.96
C TYR A 271 -11.34 28.54 -8.37
N TRP A 272 -12.56 28.11 -8.71
CA TRP A 272 -12.83 26.71 -9.07
C TRP A 272 -12.13 26.27 -10.35
N ARG A 273 -12.08 27.15 -11.36
CA ARG A 273 -11.38 26.86 -12.63
C ARG A 273 -9.86 26.88 -12.43
N SER A 274 -9.36 27.89 -11.73
CA SER A 274 -7.95 28.01 -11.36
C SER A 274 -7.48 26.78 -10.57
N MET A 275 -8.21 26.40 -9.52
CA MET A 275 -7.90 25.23 -8.71
C MET A 275 -7.98 23.93 -9.51
N GLY A 276 -9.08 23.68 -10.23
CA GLY A 276 -9.32 22.41 -10.93
C GLY A 276 -8.43 22.19 -12.15
N LEU A 277 -8.11 23.25 -12.91
CA LEU A 277 -7.40 23.13 -14.19
C LEU A 277 -5.90 23.40 -14.08
N VAL A 278 -5.46 24.20 -13.10
CA VAL A 278 -4.07 24.67 -13.01
C VAL A 278 -3.41 24.19 -11.73
N ILE A 279 -3.88 24.61 -10.56
CA ILE A 279 -3.14 24.42 -9.30
C ILE A 279 -3.22 22.98 -8.77
N LEU A 280 -4.41 22.41 -8.64
CA LEU A 280 -4.59 21.10 -8.01
C LEU A 280 -3.92 19.96 -8.80
N PRO A 281 -4.02 19.90 -10.15
CA PRO A 281 -3.31 18.87 -10.92
C PRO A 281 -1.79 18.91 -10.72
N GLN A 282 -1.20 20.12 -10.68
CA GLN A 282 0.24 20.29 -10.43
C GLN A 282 0.60 19.88 -8.99
N ALA A 283 -0.20 20.29 -8.01
CA ALA A 283 0.04 19.95 -6.61
C ALA A 283 -0.04 18.45 -6.37
N LEU A 284 -1.07 17.78 -6.89
CA LEU A 284 -1.23 16.33 -6.78
C LEU A 284 -0.06 15.59 -7.43
N LYS A 285 0.42 16.06 -8.58
CA LYS A 285 1.58 15.51 -9.28
C LYS A 285 2.85 15.57 -8.42
N LEU A 286 3.10 16.69 -7.73
CA LEU A 286 4.26 16.84 -6.84
C LEU A 286 4.23 15.90 -5.64
N VAL A 287 3.04 15.55 -5.15
CA VAL A 287 2.88 14.74 -3.93
C VAL A 287 2.51 13.29 -4.18
N ILE A 288 2.60 12.81 -5.42
CA ILE A 288 2.41 11.38 -5.74
C ILE A 288 3.23 10.47 -4.82
N PRO A 289 4.53 10.72 -4.56
CA PRO A 289 5.31 9.89 -3.64
C PRO A 289 4.75 9.90 -2.21
N GLY A 290 4.30 11.06 -1.74
CA GLY A 290 3.67 11.21 -0.43
C GLY A 290 2.36 10.45 -0.33
N ILE A 291 1.50 10.55 -1.34
CA ILE A 291 0.20 9.85 -1.42
C ILE A 291 0.41 8.33 -1.40
N VAL A 292 1.31 7.82 -2.26
CA VAL A 292 1.57 6.37 -2.32
C VAL A 292 2.20 5.88 -1.02
N ASN A 293 3.06 6.66 -0.37
CA ASN A 293 3.57 6.31 0.95
C ASN A 293 2.45 6.19 1.99
N THR A 294 1.45 7.09 1.97
CA THR A 294 0.29 6.96 2.86
C THR A 294 -0.58 5.74 2.52
N PHE A 295 -0.66 5.34 1.24
CA PHE A 295 -1.36 4.11 0.83
C PHE A 295 -0.64 2.84 1.30
N ILE A 296 0.70 2.82 1.23
CA ILE A 296 1.52 1.73 1.77
C ILE A 296 1.35 1.63 3.29
N ALA A 297 1.33 2.77 3.99
CA ALA A 297 1.04 2.82 5.43
C ALA A 297 -0.33 2.22 5.74
N LEU A 298 -1.38 2.70 5.07
CA LEU A 298 -2.74 2.19 5.23
C LEU A 298 -2.84 0.68 4.96
N PHE A 299 -2.18 0.18 3.92
CA PHE A 299 -2.18 -1.26 3.61
C PHE A 299 -1.63 -2.08 4.79
N LYS A 300 -0.54 -1.64 5.42
CA LYS A 300 0.01 -2.30 6.63
C LYS A 300 -0.91 -2.13 7.83
N ASP A 301 -1.48 -0.94 7.99
CA ASP A 301 -2.38 -0.60 9.11
C ASP A 301 -3.70 -1.39 9.07
N THR A 302 -4.08 -1.97 7.92
CA THR A 302 -5.21 -2.91 7.86
C THR A 302 -5.06 -4.08 8.82
N SER A 303 -3.84 -4.47 9.19
CA SER A 303 -3.59 -5.52 10.19
C SER A 303 -4.06 -5.17 11.61
N LEU A 304 -4.29 -3.89 11.90
CA LEU A 304 -4.80 -3.44 13.20
C LEU A 304 -6.26 -3.83 13.42
N VAL A 305 -7.01 -4.24 12.38
CA VAL A 305 -8.39 -4.72 12.53
C VAL A 305 -8.50 -6.02 13.31
N ILE A 306 -7.38 -6.67 13.63
CA ILE A 306 -7.31 -7.73 14.62
C ILE A 306 -7.95 -7.32 15.96
N ILE A 307 -7.85 -6.05 16.37
CA ILE A 307 -8.38 -5.56 17.65
C ILE A 307 -9.91 -5.63 17.73
N ILE A 308 -10.57 -5.60 16.57
CA ILE A 308 -12.03 -5.67 16.46
C ILE A 308 -12.52 -7.07 16.07
N GLY A 309 -11.60 -8.05 16.05
CA GLY A 309 -11.89 -9.46 15.78
C GLY A 309 -12.14 -9.77 14.31
N LEU A 310 -11.68 -8.93 13.37
CA LEU A 310 -11.68 -9.26 11.96
C LEU A 310 -10.47 -10.15 11.62
N PHE A 311 -10.68 -11.14 10.74
CA PHE A 311 -9.65 -12.10 10.34
C PHE A 311 -9.00 -11.68 9.04
N ASP A 312 -8.24 -10.59 9.05
CA ASP A 312 -7.39 -10.17 7.93
C ASP A 312 -6.26 -11.20 7.66
N LEU A 313 -5.34 -10.92 6.73
CA LEU A 313 -4.22 -11.83 6.45
C LEU A 313 -3.42 -12.17 7.72
N LEU A 314 -3.03 -11.16 8.50
CA LEU A 314 -2.17 -11.37 9.68
C LEU A 314 -2.91 -12.17 10.75
N ASN A 315 -4.16 -11.83 11.03
CA ASN A 315 -4.94 -12.54 12.03
C ASN A 315 -5.34 -13.96 11.57
N SER A 316 -5.56 -14.17 10.27
CA SER A 316 -5.79 -15.51 9.70
C SER A 316 -4.58 -16.43 9.91
N VAL A 317 -3.38 -15.89 9.73
CA VAL A 317 -2.12 -16.59 10.02
C VAL A 317 -1.98 -16.87 11.52
N LYS A 318 -2.20 -15.87 12.36
CA LYS A 318 -2.12 -16.02 13.83
C LYS A 318 -3.08 -17.10 14.34
N GLN A 319 -4.31 -17.11 13.81
CA GLN A 319 -5.30 -18.12 14.18
C GLN A 319 -4.92 -19.52 13.70
N ALA A 320 -4.42 -19.66 12.47
CA ALA A 320 -3.98 -20.95 11.96
C ALA A 320 -2.77 -21.51 12.73
N ALA A 321 -1.87 -20.63 13.17
CA ALA A 321 -0.72 -21.01 13.99
C ALA A 321 -1.11 -21.45 15.42
N ALA A 322 -2.28 -21.03 15.90
CA ALA A 322 -2.83 -21.44 17.19
C ALA A 322 -3.60 -22.77 17.13
N ASP A 323 -3.81 -23.36 15.94
CA ASP A 323 -4.49 -24.64 15.79
C ASP A 323 -3.64 -25.78 16.40
N PRO A 324 -4.19 -26.58 17.34
CA PRO A 324 -3.50 -27.72 17.93
C PRO A 324 -2.89 -28.69 16.91
N LYS A 325 -3.50 -28.84 15.73
CA LYS A 325 -3.02 -29.71 14.65
C LYS A 325 -1.72 -29.21 14.02
N TRP A 326 -1.40 -27.92 14.15
CA TRP A 326 -0.28 -27.25 13.49
C TRP A 326 0.61 -26.44 14.47
N LEU A 327 0.63 -26.79 15.76
CA LEU A 327 1.44 -26.05 16.75
C LEU A 327 2.92 -25.96 16.34
N GLY A 328 3.55 -24.82 16.60
CA GLY A 328 4.96 -24.60 16.26
C GLY A 328 5.22 -24.11 14.83
N MET A 329 4.21 -24.05 13.96
CA MET A 329 4.34 -23.54 12.58
C MET A 329 4.08 -22.03 12.45
N ALA A 330 4.24 -21.28 13.54
CA ALA A 330 3.95 -19.85 13.58
C ALA A 330 4.96 -19.04 12.75
N THR A 331 6.23 -19.47 12.76
CA THR A 331 7.32 -18.81 12.03
C THR A 331 7.05 -18.82 10.53
N GLU A 332 6.68 -19.97 9.96
CA GLU A 332 6.32 -20.13 8.55
C GLU A 332 5.14 -19.24 8.18
N GLY A 333 4.11 -19.21 9.03
CA GLY A 333 2.95 -18.34 8.85
C GLY A 333 3.33 -16.86 8.77
N TYR A 334 4.12 -16.38 9.73
CA TYR A 334 4.53 -14.97 9.76
C TYR A 334 5.51 -14.61 8.66
N VAL A 335 6.42 -15.51 8.26
CA VAL A 335 7.30 -15.32 7.09
C VAL A 335 6.46 -15.23 5.82
N PHE A 336 5.46 -16.09 5.65
CA PHE A 336 4.53 -16.01 4.53
C PHE A 336 3.78 -14.67 4.51
N ALA A 337 3.19 -14.26 5.63
CA ALA A 337 2.51 -12.96 5.73
C ALA A 337 3.46 -11.79 5.42
N ALA A 338 4.68 -11.81 5.97
CA ALA A 338 5.69 -10.79 5.73
C ALA A 338 6.09 -10.71 4.24
N LEU A 339 6.26 -11.85 3.57
CA LEU A 339 6.54 -11.89 2.14
C LEU A 339 5.38 -11.32 1.32
N VAL A 340 4.13 -11.66 1.65
CA VAL A 340 2.96 -11.09 0.98
C VAL A 340 2.91 -9.57 1.18
N PHE A 341 3.00 -9.08 2.42
CA PHE A 341 3.04 -7.65 2.70
C PHE A 341 4.19 -6.95 1.95
N TRP A 342 5.38 -7.57 1.93
CA TRP A 342 6.54 -7.05 1.22
C TRP A 342 6.31 -6.98 -0.29
N ILE A 343 5.77 -8.02 -0.93
CA ILE A 343 5.48 -8.01 -2.39
C ILE A 343 4.56 -6.85 -2.76
N PHE A 344 3.46 -6.66 -2.01
CA PHE A 344 2.52 -5.57 -2.27
C PHE A 344 3.13 -4.19 -1.99
N CYS A 345 3.81 -4.01 -0.86
CA CYS A 345 4.45 -2.73 -0.50
C CYS A 345 5.58 -2.38 -1.48
N PHE A 346 6.39 -3.35 -1.86
CA PHE A 346 7.46 -3.19 -2.84
C PHE A 346 6.88 -2.86 -4.22
N GLY A 347 5.84 -3.58 -4.66
CA GLY A 347 5.14 -3.29 -5.91
C GLY A 347 4.61 -1.85 -5.98
N MET A 348 3.90 -1.40 -4.94
CA MET A 348 3.42 -0.01 -4.82
C MET A 348 4.57 1.01 -4.82
N SER A 349 5.65 0.74 -4.08
CA SER A 349 6.82 1.61 -4.01
C SER A 349 7.56 1.74 -5.36
N ARG A 350 7.79 0.61 -6.05
CA ARG A 350 8.39 0.58 -7.39
C ARG A 350 7.53 1.31 -8.41
N TYR A 351 6.22 1.14 -8.33
CA TYR A 351 5.29 1.86 -9.18
C TYR A 351 5.32 3.37 -8.92
N SER A 352 5.35 3.81 -7.66
CA SER A 352 5.51 5.22 -7.29
C SER A 352 6.76 5.84 -7.91
N MET A 353 7.91 5.19 -7.75
CA MET A 353 9.19 5.65 -8.34
C MET A 353 9.17 5.68 -9.87
N HIS A 354 8.42 4.79 -10.51
CA HIS A 354 8.23 4.83 -11.96
C HIS A 354 7.36 6.03 -12.37
N LEU A 355 6.26 6.24 -11.67
CA LEU A 355 5.31 7.32 -11.93
C LEU A 355 5.95 8.69 -11.71
N GLU A 356 6.72 8.86 -10.65
CA GLU A 356 7.52 10.06 -10.36
C GLU A 356 8.46 10.38 -11.51
N ARG A 357 9.30 9.43 -11.95
CA ARG A 357 10.23 9.63 -13.07
C ARG A 357 9.54 9.94 -14.40
N LYS A 358 8.36 9.36 -14.64
CA LYS A 358 7.57 9.60 -15.86
C LYS A 358 6.92 10.98 -15.86
N LEU A 359 6.51 11.43 -14.69
CA LEU A 359 5.83 12.71 -14.50
C LEU A 359 6.83 13.84 -14.24
N ASP A 360 8.08 13.56 -13.92
CA ASP A 360 9.10 14.58 -13.76
C ASP A 360 9.22 15.42 -15.05
N THR A 361 8.72 16.65 -14.96
CA THR A 361 8.82 17.68 -16.00
C THR A 361 9.80 18.77 -15.58
N GLY A 362 10.57 18.55 -14.51
CA GLY A 362 11.67 19.41 -14.14
C GLY A 362 12.71 19.37 -15.24
N HIS A 363 12.95 20.51 -15.89
CA HIS A 363 14.17 20.67 -16.67
C HIS A 363 15.34 20.47 -15.71
N LYS A 364 16.09 19.37 -15.87
CA LYS A 364 17.40 19.22 -15.26
C LYS A 364 18.23 20.41 -15.74
N ARG A 365 18.37 21.42 -14.88
CA ARG A 365 19.31 22.51 -15.09
C ARG A 365 20.71 22.05 -14.76
#